data_AF-V6K4K2-F1
#
_entry.id   AF-V6K4K2-F1
#
_cell.length_a   1.000
_cell.length_b   1.000
_cell.length_c   1.000
_cell.angle_alpha   90.00
_cell.angle_beta   90.00
_cell.angle_gamma   90.00
#
_symmetry.space_group_name_H-M   'P 1'
#
loop_
_entity.id
_entity.type
_entity.pdbx_description
1 polymer ?
#
loop_
_entity_poly.entity_id
_entity_poly.type
_entity_poly.pdbx_seq_one_letter_code
_entity_poly.pdbx_strand_id
1 'polypeptide(L)'
;MGRTKDHQYVLLEALRTAHRASPHGWVTETLGLSRHSVEQLVATGLAEWADPSERAELSAYAGRPVVWAARPSSEGLDILLYTEARTRPPSQQPPSPEPEPGRKEVGLLPSEMTMLRLFLSLGGSLQHPPATGLDEAVRKAQFRKESNRWLLHVTEAQIASIAYAFYLEGHRGHVTAANRFSRNYGITYRPGTGTPASTEPATAQSAVRTH
;
A
#
# COMPACT_ATOMS: atom_id res chain seq x y z
N MET A 1 0.73 17.30 -12.70
CA MET A 1 0.14 16.08 -12.09
C MET A 1 0.09 16.08 -10.54
N GLY A 2 0.45 17.17 -9.83
CA GLY A 2 0.42 17.20 -8.35
C GLY A 2 -0.96 17.47 -7.71
N ARG A 3 -1.79 18.35 -8.30
CA ARG A 3 -3.04 18.82 -7.67
C ARG A 3 -4.09 17.74 -7.39
N THR A 4 -4.17 16.71 -8.22
CA THR A 4 -5.18 15.64 -8.07
C THR A 4 -4.85 14.73 -6.89
N LYS A 5 -3.56 14.47 -6.64
CA LYS A 5 -3.10 13.63 -5.52
C LYS A 5 -3.21 14.35 -4.17
N ASP A 6 -2.91 15.64 -4.16
CA ASP A 6 -3.11 16.49 -2.96
C ASP A 6 -4.60 16.55 -2.59
N HIS A 7 -5.49 16.65 -3.59
CA HIS A 7 -6.93 16.63 -3.35
C HIS A 7 -7.43 15.26 -2.85
N GLN A 8 -6.94 14.16 -3.41
CA GLN A 8 -7.24 12.81 -2.93
C GLN A 8 -6.79 12.60 -1.48
N TYR A 9 -5.61 13.11 -1.10
CA TYR A 9 -5.11 13.05 0.27
C TYR A 9 -5.99 13.81 1.25
N VAL A 10 -6.37 15.05 0.91
CA VAL A 10 -7.28 15.87 1.73
C VAL A 10 -8.63 15.17 1.91
N LEU A 11 -9.15 14.57 0.85
CA LEU A 11 -10.41 13.84 0.89
C LEU A 11 -10.32 12.56 1.73
N LEU A 12 -9.23 11.81 1.62
CA LEU A 12 -8.98 10.62 2.42
C LEU A 12 -8.80 10.95 3.90
N GLU A 13 -8.15 12.08 4.22
CA GLU A 13 -8.03 12.59 5.58
C GLU A 13 -9.41 12.96 6.15
N ALA A 14 -10.24 13.67 5.38
CA ALA A 14 -11.61 13.98 5.78
C ALA A 14 -12.45 12.71 6.02
N LEU A 15 -12.28 11.67 5.18
CA LEU A 15 -12.91 10.37 5.38
C LEU A 15 -12.41 9.68 6.65
N ARG A 16 -11.10 9.72 6.95
CA ARG A 16 -10.53 9.21 8.21
C ARG A 16 -11.12 9.92 9.43
N THR A 17 -11.22 11.25 9.38
CA THR A 17 -11.80 12.03 10.48
C THR A 17 -13.26 11.66 10.72
N ALA A 18 -14.07 11.60 9.65
CA ALA A 18 -15.47 11.19 9.74
C ALA A 18 -15.62 9.75 10.24
N HIS A 19 -14.77 8.84 9.78
CA HIS A 19 -14.76 7.44 10.21
C HIS A 19 -14.47 7.31 11.71
N ARG A 20 -13.49 8.05 12.24
CA ARG A 20 -13.16 8.07 13.69
C ARG A 20 -14.26 8.69 14.54
N ALA A 21 -14.99 9.67 13.99
CA ALA A 21 -16.13 10.30 14.66
C ALA A 21 -17.39 9.41 14.63
N SER A 22 -17.44 8.42 13.74
CA SER A 22 -18.57 7.51 13.61
C SER A 22 -18.53 6.41 14.69
N PRO A 23 -19.59 6.22 15.48
CA PRO A 23 -19.66 5.20 16.53
C PRO A 23 -19.65 3.77 15.99
N HIS A 24 -20.08 3.57 14.74
CA HIS A 24 -20.16 2.26 14.07
C HIS A 24 -19.05 2.06 13.02
N GLY A 25 -18.03 2.93 13.01
CA GLY A 25 -16.91 2.81 12.07
C GLY A 25 -17.27 2.96 10.58
N TRP A 26 -18.41 3.57 10.25
CA TRP A 26 -18.82 3.81 8.86
C TRP A 26 -19.19 5.27 8.64
N VAL A 27 -18.73 5.84 7.53
CA VAL A 27 -19.13 7.18 7.11
C VAL A 27 -20.36 7.05 6.22
N THR A 28 -21.43 7.75 6.60
CA THR A 28 -22.70 7.79 5.87
C THR A 28 -23.00 9.21 5.37
N GLU A 29 -24.09 9.39 4.63
CA GLU A 29 -24.49 10.70 4.08
C GLU A 29 -24.60 11.84 5.10
N THR A 30 -24.79 11.52 6.39
CA THR A 30 -24.95 12.54 7.44
C THR A 30 -23.66 13.21 7.89
N LEU A 31 -22.50 12.68 7.50
CA LEU A 31 -21.19 13.24 7.88
C LEU A 31 -20.61 14.19 6.82
N GLY A 32 -21.44 14.65 5.87
CA GLY A 32 -21.12 15.79 4.99
C GLY A 32 -20.15 15.51 3.85
N LEU A 33 -19.74 14.26 3.63
CA LEU A 33 -18.96 13.85 2.47
C LEU A 33 -19.86 13.49 1.30
N SER A 34 -19.50 13.90 0.09
CA SER A 34 -20.28 13.54 -1.11
C SER A 34 -19.98 12.10 -1.55
N ARG A 35 -21.01 11.36 -1.97
CA ARG A 35 -20.85 9.99 -2.50
C ARG A 35 -19.87 9.95 -3.68
N HIS A 36 -19.93 10.95 -4.57
CA HIS A 36 -19.06 11.01 -5.74
C HIS A 36 -17.58 11.20 -5.37
N SER A 37 -17.29 12.01 -4.35
CA SER A 37 -15.93 12.16 -3.83
C SER A 37 -15.42 10.82 -3.27
N VAL A 38 -16.23 10.14 -2.46
CA VAL A 38 -15.87 8.83 -1.89
C VAL A 38 -15.68 7.77 -2.97
N GLU A 39 -16.50 7.80 -4.04
CA GLU A 39 -16.36 6.89 -5.18
C GLU A 39 -14.98 6.97 -5.84
N GLN A 40 -14.39 8.16 -5.94
CA GLN A 40 -13.02 8.31 -6.44
C GLN A 40 -11.98 7.62 -5.55
N LEU A 41 -12.15 7.69 -4.22
CA LEU A 41 -11.27 6.98 -3.29
C LEU A 41 -11.42 5.46 -3.42
N VAL A 42 -12.66 4.98 -3.53
CA VAL A 42 -12.95 3.55 -3.72
C VAL A 42 -12.39 3.04 -5.04
N ALA A 43 -12.55 3.79 -6.13
CA ALA A 43 -11.98 3.43 -7.43
C ALA A 43 -10.45 3.29 -7.42
N THR A 44 -9.78 3.96 -6.47
CA THR A 44 -8.34 3.85 -6.25
C THR A 44 -7.94 2.86 -5.15
N GLY A 45 -8.89 2.17 -4.53
CA GLY A 45 -8.65 1.21 -3.44
C GLY A 45 -8.25 1.84 -2.09
N LEU A 46 -8.49 3.15 -1.92
CA LEU A 46 -8.18 3.89 -0.68
C LEU A 46 -9.35 3.92 0.32
N ALA A 47 -10.51 3.51 -0.16
CA ALA A 47 -11.73 3.37 0.62
C ALA A 47 -12.49 2.14 0.13
N GLU A 48 -13.44 1.69 0.92
CA GLU A 48 -14.34 0.60 0.55
C GLU A 48 -15.79 0.97 0.89
N TRP A 49 -16.70 0.46 0.07
CA TRP A 49 -18.14 0.56 0.32
C TRP A 49 -18.57 -0.53 1.30
N ALA A 50 -19.51 -0.19 2.17
CA ALA A 50 -20.24 -1.20 2.94
C ALA A 50 -20.99 -2.12 1.99
N ASP A 51 -20.99 -3.40 2.30
CA ASP A 51 -21.78 -4.37 1.56
C ASP A 51 -23.30 -4.20 1.87
N PRO A 52 -24.18 -4.90 1.13
CA PRO A 52 -25.62 -4.79 1.35
C PRO A 52 -26.08 -5.17 2.77
N SER A 53 -25.42 -6.13 3.42
CA SER A 53 -25.72 -6.58 4.79
C SER A 53 -25.31 -5.53 5.81
N GLU A 54 -24.06 -5.07 5.72
CA GLU A 54 -23.53 -4.00 6.58
C GLU A 54 -24.40 -2.74 6.47
N ARG A 55 -24.84 -2.38 5.26
CA ARG A 55 -25.72 -1.22 5.06
C ARG A 55 -27.13 -1.42 5.63
N ALA A 56 -27.65 -2.65 5.65
CA ALA A 56 -28.93 -2.95 6.28
C ALA A 56 -28.85 -2.79 7.80
N GLU A 57 -27.78 -3.28 8.42
CA GLU A 57 -27.51 -3.10 9.85
C GLU A 57 -27.36 -1.62 10.22
N LEU A 58 -26.62 -0.86 9.41
CA LEU A 58 -26.48 0.59 9.59
C LEU A 58 -27.82 1.32 9.46
N SER A 59 -28.68 0.89 8.54
CA SER A 59 -30.03 1.45 8.38
C SER A 59 -30.91 1.17 9.59
N ALA A 60 -30.85 -0.05 10.13
CA ALA A 60 -31.56 -0.43 11.35
C ALA A 60 -31.07 0.39 12.55
N TYR A 61 -29.75 0.55 12.70
CA TYR A 61 -29.15 1.35 13.76
C TYR A 61 -29.56 2.83 13.66
N ALA A 62 -29.56 3.40 12.46
CA ALA A 62 -29.89 4.81 12.23
C ALA A 62 -31.40 5.12 12.27
N GLY A 63 -32.26 4.10 12.29
CA GLY A 63 -33.72 4.24 12.19
C GLY A 63 -34.19 4.83 10.85
N ARG A 64 -33.33 4.83 9.83
CA ARG A 64 -33.61 5.37 8.49
C ARG A 64 -32.79 4.63 7.43
N PRO A 65 -33.23 4.61 6.16
CA PRO A 65 -32.45 4.03 5.09
C PRO A 65 -31.10 4.76 4.91
N VAL A 66 -30.00 4.02 5.02
CA VAL A 66 -28.65 4.49 4.66
C VAL A 66 -28.43 4.21 3.18
N VAL A 67 -28.19 5.26 2.39
CA VAL A 67 -28.09 5.15 0.93
C VAL A 67 -26.71 4.65 0.52
N TRP A 68 -25.67 5.11 1.24
CA TRP A 68 -24.31 4.65 1.07
C TRP A 68 -23.58 4.71 2.41
N ALA A 69 -22.60 3.83 2.58
CA ALA A 69 -21.69 3.85 3.70
C ALA A 69 -20.31 3.47 3.22
N ALA A 70 -19.28 4.18 3.67
CA ALA A 70 -17.90 3.92 3.29
C ALA A 70 -16.95 4.08 4.47
N ARG A 71 -15.79 3.43 4.39
CA ARG A 71 -14.69 3.65 5.34
C ARG A 71 -13.36 3.65 4.60
N PRO A 72 -12.30 4.26 5.17
CA PRO A 72 -10.95 4.09 4.64
C PRO A 72 -10.59 2.60 4.58
N SER A 73 -9.96 2.16 3.50
CA SER A 73 -9.37 0.82 3.43
C SER A 73 -8.10 0.75 4.27
N SER A 74 -7.59 -0.45 4.53
CA SER A 74 -6.30 -0.66 5.18
C SER A 74 -5.16 0.06 4.46
N GLU A 75 -5.14 0.00 3.12
CA GLU A 75 -4.18 0.71 2.27
C GLU A 75 -4.35 2.23 2.34
N GLY A 76 -5.59 2.72 2.41
CA GLY A 76 -5.89 4.14 2.61
C GLY A 76 -5.31 4.66 3.94
N LEU A 77 -5.49 3.91 5.03
CA LEU A 77 -4.92 4.24 6.33
C LEU A 77 -3.39 4.23 6.31
N ASP A 78 -2.78 3.24 5.65
CA ASP A 78 -1.33 3.14 5.53
C ASP A 78 -0.73 4.31 4.73
N ILE A 79 -1.41 4.76 3.66
CA ILE A 79 -0.98 5.93 2.88
C ILE A 79 -1.00 7.21 3.70
N LEU A 80 -2.02 7.41 4.55
CA LEU A 80 -2.07 8.55 5.46
C LEU A 80 -0.90 8.50 6.44
N LEU A 81 -0.69 7.35 7.10
CA LEU A 81 0.39 7.17 8.08
C LEU A 81 1.78 7.36 7.45
N TYR A 82 1.99 6.79 6.27
CA TYR A 82 3.25 6.90 5.53
C TYR A 82 3.54 8.35 5.10
N THR A 83 2.51 9.07 4.66
CA THR A 83 2.63 10.48 4.25
C THR A 83 2.93 11.39 5.43
N GLU A 84 2.27 11.19 6.58
CA GLU A 84 2.56 11.89 7.83
C GLU A 84 4.01 11.66 8.25
N ALA A 85 4.48 10.40 8.25
CA ALA A 85 5.83 10.03 8.65
C ALA A 85 6.92 10.66 7.78
N ARG A 86 6.68 10.81 6.47
CA ARG A 86 7.59 11.50 5.53
C ARG A 86 7.87 12.96 5.90
N THR A 87 6.98 13.61 6.64
CA THR A 87 7.12 15.02 7.09
C THR A 87 7.78 15.16 8.46
N ARG A 88 7.99 14.03 9.16
CA ARG A 88 8.64 13.96 10.47
C ARG A 88 10.05 13.35 10.32
N PRO A 89 11.03 13.72 11.17
CA PRO A 89 12.29 13.00 11.22
C PRO A 89 12.07 11.52 11.56
N PRO A 90 12.89 10.61 10.99
CA PRO A 90 12.71 9.17 11.15
C PRO A 90 12.82 8.75 12.62
N SER A 91 11.86 7.94 13.09
CA SER A 91 11.89 7.32 14.41
C SER A 91 12.66 5.99 14.34
N GLN A 92 13.38 5.66 15.42
CA GLN A 92 14.27 4.50 15.45
C GLN A 92 13.49 3.18 15.40
N GLN A 93 14.04 2.23 14.64
CA GLN A 93 13.44 0.94 14.33
C GLN A 93 13.74 -0.09 15.44
N PRO A 94 12.75 -0.86 15.93
CA PRO A 94 12.99 -1.96 16.87
C PRO A 94 13.67 -3.17 16.17
N PRO A 95 14.42 -4.02 16.91
CA PRO A 95 15.07 -5.21 16.35
C PRO A 95 14.08 -6.39 16.15
N SER A 96 14.27 -7.20 15.10
CA SER A 96 13.52 -8.43 14.82
C SER A 96 14.43 -9.65 14.55
N PRO A 97 13.91 -10.91 14.70
CA PRO A 97 14.69 -12.15 14.78
C PRO A 97 14.99 -12.81 13.42
N GLU A 98 15.64 -13.97 13.51
CA GLU A 98 16.56 -14.62 12.56
C GLU A 98 16.05 -15.00 11.14
N PRO A 99 16.98 -15.21 10.19
CA PRO A 99 16.70 -15.34 8.76
C PRO A 99 16.30 -16.75 8.28
N GLU A 100 15.17 -16.88 7.57
CA GLU A 100 14.79 -18.12 6.87
C GLU A 100 15.43 -18.29 5.47
N PRO A 101 15.68 -19.55 5.02
CA PRO A 101 16.25 -19.88 3.70
C PRO A 101 15.24 -19.76 2.54
N GLY A 102 15.74 -19.50 1.32
CA GLY A 102 14.92 -19.23 0.11
C GLY A 102 15.06 -17.80 -0.44
N ARG A 103 16.22 -17.17 -0.25
CA ARG A 103 16.45 -15.74 -0.49
C ARG A 103 16.91 -15.45 -1.93
N LYS A 104 16.35 -14.39 -2.51
CA LYS A 104 16.73 -13.79 -3.79
C LYS A 104 17.51 -12.50 -3.54
N GLU A 105 18.47 -12.19 -4.41
CA GLU A 105 19.18 -10.90 -4.35
C GLU A 105 18.35 -9.80 -5.01
N VAL A 106 18.22 -8.66 -4.32
CA VAL A 106 17.53 -7.46 -4.79
C VAL A 106 18.43 -6.24 -4.63
N GLY A 107 18.68 -5.54 -5.74
CA GLY A 107 19.41 -4.28 -5.80
C GLY A 107 18.51 -3.04 -5.76
N LEU A 108 18.64 -2.25 -4.69
CA LEU A 108 17.94 -0.98 -4.48
C LEU A 108 18.87 0.22 -4.68
N LEU A 109 18.33 1.30 -5.22
CA LEU A 109 18.97 2.61 -5.24
C LEU A 109 19.05 3.20 -3.82
N PRO A 110 19.95 4.17 -3.56
CA PRO A 110 19.98 4.86 -2.26
C PRO A 110 18.65 5.47 -1.84
N SER A 111 17.93 6.10 -2.78
CA SER A 111 16.60 6.68 -2.53
C SER A 111 15.54 5.62 -2.19
N GLU A 112 15.56 4.49 -2.89
CA GLU A 112 14.69 3.34 -2.63
C GLU A 112 14.98 2.72 -1.25
N MET A 113 16.26 2.63 -0.86
CA MET A 113 16.66 2.19 0.47
C MET A 113 16.17 3.15 1.56
N THR A 114 16.20 4.46 1.32
CA THR A 114 15.61 5.44 2.25
C THR A 114 14.10 5.25 2.41
N MET A 115 13.37 5.02 1.30
CA MET A 115 11.93 4.74 1.34
C MET A 115 11.62 3.45 2.12
N LEU A 116 12.42 2.41 1.92
CA LEU A 116 12.28 1.13 2.61
C LEU A 116 12.54 1.26 4.11
N ARG A 117 13.56 2.02 4.51
CA ARG A 117 13.83 2.30 5.93
C ARG A 117 12.71 3.09 6.60
N LEU A 118 12.11 4.06 5.90
CA LEU A 118 10.94 4.76 6.40
C LEU A 118 9.76 3.80 6.61
N PHE A 119 9.47 2.95 5.62
CA PHE A 119 8.42 1.93 5.73
C PHE A 119 8.66 1.00 6.94
N LEU A 120 9.88 0.52 7.13
CA LEU A 120 10.24 -0.32 8.27
C LEU A 120 10.11 0.39 9.62
N SER A 121 10.40 1.70 9.68
CA SER A 121 10.23 2.48 10.91
C SER A 121 8.78 2.61 11.35
N LEU A 122 7.81 2.47 10.42
CA LEU A 122 6.38 2.50 10.73
C LEU A 122 5.88 1.16 11.26
N GLY A 123 6.53 0.05 10.86
CA GLY A 123 6.38 -1.26 11.48
C GLY A 123 4.92 -1.66 11.74
N GLY A 124 4.61 -2.07 12.97
CA GLY A 124 3.27 -2.50 13.39
C GLY A 124 2.22 -1.38 13.51
N SER A 125 2.55 -0.13 13.20
CA SER A 125 1.54 0.94 13.07
C SER A 125 0.82 0.88 11.72
N LEU A 126 1.39 0.20 10.73
CA LEU A 126 0.74 -0.08 9.45
C LEU A 126 -0.28 -1.22 9.62
N GLN A 127 -1.39 -1.12 8.91
CA GLN A 127 -2.35 -2.21 8.73
C GLN A 127 -1.70 -3.38 7.97
N HIS A 128 -0.82 -3.08 7.01
CA HIS A 128 0.04 -4.05 6.37
C HIS A 128 1.48 -3.90 6.87
N PRO A 129 1.87 -4.63 7.94
CA PRO A 129 3.20 -4.52 8.50
C PRO A 129 4.28 -5.03 7.53
N PRO A 130 5.53 -4.58 7.68
CA PRO A 130 6.65 -5.16 6.95
C PRO A 130 6.75 -6.67 7.16
N ALA A 131 7.09 -7.41 6.11
CA ALA A 131 7.29 -8.85 6.21
C ALA A 131 8.38 -9.19 7.23
N THR A 132 8.16 -10.25 8.00
CA THR A 132 9.11 -10.74 9.02
C THR A 132 10.52 -10.89 8.46
N GLY A 133 11.52 -10.40 9.21
CA GLY A 133 12.94 -10.48 8.86
C GLY A 133 13.41 -9.50 7.77
N LEU A 134 12.53 -8.63 7.23
CA LEU A 134 12.93 -7.61 6.26
C LEU A 134 13.84 -6.54 6.88
N ASP A 135 13.64 -6.22 8.16
CA ASP A 135 14.53 -5.34 8.93
C ASP A 135 15.95 -5.88 9.00
N GLU A 136 16.09 -7.18 9.22
CA GLU A 136 17.38 -7.85 9.30
C GLU A 136 18.05 -7.89 7.92
N ALA A 137 17.27 -8.14 6.86
CA ALA A 137 17.76 -8.09 5.48
C ALA A 137 18.28 -6.68 5.12
N VAL A 138 17.62 -5.61 5.57
CA VAL A 138 18.07 -4.22 5.40
C VAL A 138 19.32 -3.94 6.24
N ARG A 139 19.41 -4.46 7.47
CA ARG A 139 20.58 -4.31 8.35
C ARG A 139 21.82 -4.99 7.77
N LYS A 140 21.65 -6.16 7.16
CA LYS A 140 22.70 -6.94 6.49
C LYS A 140 22.99 -6.46 5.06
N ALA A 141 22.26 -5.46 4.56
CA ALA A 141 22.41 -4.97 3.20
C ALA A 141 23.81 -4.39 2.96
N GLN A 142 24.37 -4.67 1.80
CA GLN A 142 25.70 -4.18 1.42
C GLN A 142 25.59 -3.12 0.35
N PHE A 143 26.23 -1.98 0.56
CA PHE A 143 26.33 -0.96 -0.48
C PHE A 143 27.48 -1.29 -1.44
N ARG A 144 27.15 -1.47 -2.72
CA ARG A 144 28.10 -1.62 -3.83
C ARG A 144 28.27 -0.25 -4.49
N LYS A 145 29.48 0.31 -4.38
CA LYS A 145 29.80 1.62 -4.94
C LYS A 145 29.78 1.60 -6.46
N GLU A 146 30.19 0.48 -7.05
CA GLU A 146 30.37 0.29 -8.50
C GLU A 146 29.05 0.38 -9.26
N SER A 147 27.98 -0.14 -8.66
CA SER A 147 26.62 -0.09 -9.22
C SER A 147 25.75 1.01 -8.59
N ASN A 148 26.26 1.70 -7.56
CA ASN A 148 25.50 2.61 -6.72
C ASN A 148 24.19 1.97 -6.21
N ARG A 149 24.30 0.74 -5.67
CA ARG A 149 23.15 -0.03 -5.17
C ARG A 149 23.40 -0.62 -3.80
N TRP A 150 22.33 -0.70 -3.02
CA TRP A 150 22.24 -1.58 -1.87
C TRP A 150 21.77 -2.95 -2.33
N LEU A 151 22.51 -4.00 -1.97
CA LEU A 151 22.13 -5.39 -2.23
C LEU A 151 21.52 -6.00 -0.97
N LEU A 152 20.33 -6.55 -1.11
CA LEU A 152 19.60 -7.24 -0.06
C LEU A 152 19.35 -8.69 -0.49
N HIS A 153 19.34 -9.60 0.49
CA HIS A 153 18.94 -10.99 0.28
C HIS A 153 17.59 -11.20 0.95
N VAL A 154 16.54 -11.36 0.14
CA VAL A 154 15.15 -11.26 0.58
C VAL A 154 14.31 -12.43 0.08
N THR A 155 13.32 -12.85 0.86
CA THR A 155 12.33 -13.86 0.45
C THR A 155 11.24 -13.27 -0.46
N GLU A 156 10.40 -14.09 -1.08
CA GLU A 156 9.31 -13.59 -1.93
C GLU A 156 8.30 -12.72 -1.16
N ALA A 157 7.97 -13.10 0.07
CA ALA A 157 7.13 -12.29 0.95
C ALA A 157 7.76 -10.92 1.23
N GLN A 158 9.08 -10.88 1.43
CA GLN A 158 9.84 -9.64 1.62
C GLN A 158 9.89 -8.80 0.34
N ILE A 159 9.98 -9.41 -0.83
CA ILE A 159 9.90 -8.71 -2.12
C ILE A 159 8.51 -8.07 -2.32
N ALA A 160 7.44 -8.79 -1.98
CA ALA A 160 6.07 -8.24 -2.00
C ALA A 160 5.93 -7.06 -1.02
N SER A 161 6.52 -7.15 0.16
CA SER A 161 6.55 -6.07 1.16
C SER A 161 7.33 -4.84 0.68
N ILE A 162 8.46 -5.03 -0.04
CA ILE A 162 9.19 -3.94 -0.69
C ILE A 162 8.35 -3.29 -1.80
N ALA A 163 7.66 -4.09 -2.62
CA ALA A 163 6.76 -3.57 -3.65
C ALA A 163 5.62 -2.74 -3.04
N TYR A 164 5.07 -3.17 -1.89
CA TYR A 164 4.08 -2.40 -1.14
C TYR A 164 4.64 -1.06 -0.65
N ALA A 165 5.86 -1.04 -0.08
CA ALA A 165 6.51 0.19 0.33
C ALA A 165 6.65 1.21 -0.83
N PHE A 166 6.98 0.74 -2.04
CA PHE A 166 7.07 1.62 -3.21
C PHE A 166 5.70 2.02 -3.78
N TYR A 167 4.67 1.20 -3.61
CA TYR A 167 3.29 1.57 -3.90
C TYR A 167 2.81 2.73 -3.03
N LEU A 168 3.14 2.73 -1.73
CA LEU A 168 2.85 3.82 -0.80
C LEU A 168 3.52 5.14 -1.26
N GLU A 169 4.80 5.10 -1.63
CA GLU A 169 5.51 6.28 -2.14
C GLU A 169 4.95 6.76 -3.50
N GLY A 170 4.48 5.83 -4.35
CA GLY A 170 3.85 6.15 -5.64
C GLY A 170 2.62 7.06 -5.53
N HIS A 171 1.88 6.97 -4.41
CA HIS A 171 0.72 7.82 -4.13
C HIS A 171 1.09 9.29 -3.88
N ARG A 172 2.36 9.61 -3.64
CA ARG A 172 2.87 10.99 -3.57
C ARG A 172 3.42 11.55 -4.88
N GLY A 173 3.31 10.79 -5.98
CA GLY A 173 3.76 11.25 -7.31
C GLY A 173 5.10 10.66 -7.75
N HIS A 174 5.77 9.87 -6.91
CA HIS A 174 7.06 9.25 -7.23
C HIS A 174 6.90 7.77 -7.60
N VAL A 175 6.16 7.50 -8.69
CA VAL A 175 5.94 6.14 -9.21
C VAL A 175 7.20 5.49 -9.79
N THR A 176 8.29 6.24 -9.95
CA THR A 176 9.54 5.77 -10.55
C THR A 176 10.14 4.57 -9.83
N ALA A 177 10.09 4.55 -8.49
CA ALA A 177 10.57 3.44 -7.68
C ALA A 177 9.74 2.17 -7.93
N ALA A 178 8.40 2.27 -7.84
CA ALA A 178 7.49 1.16 -8.11
C ALA A 178 7.63 0.62 -9.55
N ASN A 179 7.69 1.52 -10.54
CA ASN A 179 7.82 1.14 -11.95
C ASN A 179 9.18 0.51 -12.27
N ARG A 180 10.26 0.95 -11.63
CA ARG A 180 11.58 0.32 -11.77
C ARG A 180 11.58 -1.05 -11.10
N PHE A 181 11.05 -1.14 -9.89
CA PHE A 181 11.03 -2.39 -9.13
C PHE A 181 10.21 -3.47 -9.85
N SER A 182 9.05 -3.10 -10.38
CA SER A 182 8.21 -3.96 -11.20
C SER A 182 8.93 -4.46 -12.46
N ARG A 183 9.63 -3.58 -13.19
CA ARG A 183 10.41 -3.98 -14.38
C ARG A 183 11.54 -4.96 -14.06
N ASN A 184 12.19 -4.81 -12.91
CA ASN A 184 13.37 -5.60 -12.56
C ASN A 184 13.02 -6.94 -11.92
N TYR A 185 11.90 -7.02 -11.20
CA TYR A 185 11.55 -8.19 -10.40
C TYR A 185 10.16 -8.78 -10.73
N GLY A 186 9.45 -8.23 -11.72
CA GLY A 186 8.16 -8.73 -12.22
C GLY A 186 6.99 -8.56 -11.26
N ILE A 187 7.18 -7.85 -10.14
CA ILE A 187 6.20 -7.73 -9.06
C ILE A 187 5.63 -6.32 -9.02
N THR A 188 4.32 -6.22 -9.18
CA THR A 188 3.55 -4.98 -9.02
C THR A 188 2.52 -5.20 -7.93
N TYR A 189 2.54 -4.38 -6.88
CA TYR A 189 1.45 -4.39 -5.91
C TYR A 189 0.20 -3.77 -6.54
N ARG A 190 -0.93 -4.45 -6.43
CA ARG A 190 -2.25 -3.96 -6.88
C ARG A 190 -3.22 -4.01 -5.70
N PRO A 191 -3.84 -2.89 -5.31
CA PRO A 191 -4.85 -2.87 -4.26
C PRO A 191 -6.11 -3.63 -4.74
N GLY A 192 -6.75 -4.37 -3.84
CA GLY A 192 -8.03 -5.06 -4.11
C GLY A 192 -7.95 -6.53 -4.56
N THR A 193 -6.74 -7.09 -4.73
CA THR A 193 -6.54 -8.54 -4.78
C THR A 193 -5.56 -8.87 -3.67
N GLY A 194 -5.99 -9.58 -2.62
CA GLY A 194 -5.17 -9.94 -1.46
C GLY A 194 -3.98 -10.88 -1.75
N THR A 195 -3.37 -10.78 -2.92
CA THR A 195 -2.21 -11.54 -3.37
C THR A 195 -1.45 -10.71 -4.43
N PRO A 196 -0.11 -10.56 -4.33
CA PRO A 196 0.67 -9.96 -5.40
C PRO A 196 0.50 -10.80 -6.68
N ALA A 197 -0.09 -10.21 -7.71
CA ALA A 197 -0.19 -10.87 -9.01
C ALA A 197 1.20 -10.91 -9.66
N SER A 198 1.80 -12.10 -9.75
CA SER A 198 2.92 -12.36 -10.66
C SER A 198 2.48 -11.97 -12.07
N THR A 199 3.17 -11.02 -12.68
CA THR A 199 2.99 -10.77 -14.11
C THR A 199 3.85 -11.78 -14.84
N GLU A 200 3.28 -12.97 -15.12
CA GLU A 200 3.85 -13.84 -16.14
C GLU A 200 3.83 -13.11 -17.49
N PRO A 201 4.94 -13.12 -18.25
CA PRO A 201 4.93 -12.61 -19.60
C PRO A 201 4.05 -13.51 -20.47
N ALA A 202 3.06 -12.89 -21.14
CA ALA A 202 2.25 -13.53 -22.15
C ALA A 202 3.14 -14.17 -23.22
N THR A 203 3.37 -15.48 -23.10
CA THR A 203 4.06 -16.24 -24.12
C THR A 203 3.04 -16.59 -25.19
N ALA A 204 3.20 -15.94 -26.34
CA ALA A 204 2.45 -16.25 -27.55
C ALA A 204 2.62 -17.74 -27.91
N GLN A 205 1.53 -18.49 -27.96
CA GLN A 205 1.48 -19.73 -28.73
C GLN A 205 0.65 -19.50 -29.98
N SER A 206 1.37 -19.17 -31.05
CA SER A 206 0.94 -19.38 -32.42
C SER A 206 0.93 -20.87 -32.76
N ALA A 207 -0.09 -21.24 -33.54
CA ALA A 207 -0.13 -22.32 -34.53
C ALA A 207 0.06 -23.77 -34.05
N VAL A 208 -0.97 -24.59 -34.26
CA VAL A 208 -0.95 -25.64 -35.31
C VAL A 208 -2.38 -25.85 -35.82
N ARG A 209 -2.54 -25.67 -37.13
CA ARG A 209 -3.70 -26.08 -37.92
C ARG A 209 -3.21 -27.29 -38.72
N THR A 210 -3.84 -28.45 -38.58
CA THR A 210 -3.63 -29.56 -39.54
C THR A 210 -4.87 -30.46 -39.59
N HIS A 211 -5.42 -30.50 -40.81
CA HIS A 211 -6.22 -31.51 -41.50
C HIS A 211 -7.43 -32.15 -40.83
#